data_AF-K8ET24-F1
#
_entry.id   AF-K8ET24-F1
#
_cell.length_a   1.000
_cell.length_b   1.000
_cell.length_c   1.000
_cell.angle_alpha   90.00
_cell.angle_beta   90.00
_cell.angle_gamma   90.00
#
_symmetry.space_group_name_H-M   'P 1'
#
loop_
_entity.id
_entity.type
_entity.pdbx_description
1 polymer ?
#
loop_
_entity_poly.entity_id
_entity_poly.type
_entity_poly.pdbx_seq_one_letter_code
_entity_poly.pdbx_strand_id
1 'polypeptide(L)'
;MPVIPRYLIFLFQVVLAFCFISFSGLHQSSSSSSFNFVQGKTKLNIKSSGIDMVHASHILCASNRTLCEDIMELLEPFAEDDLLRPKLERGFEELARKFSRCPTGKRNGGDLGYFPRGEMTKDFDAIVFSELAAPLHKPVGPHQTSNGFHVIMVHDRHLADAEMREQARIATEEAKKKREESFKRNMKKEQGKQERKGARANARQGERRPPASSKHRAAVGSHDEF
;
A
#
# COMPACT_ATOMS: atom_id res chain seq x y z
N MET A 1 9.28 60.53 -29.36
CA MET A 1 8.37 59.47 -29.86
C MET A 1 8.77 58.16 -29.19
N PRO A 2 8.12 57.73 -28.09
CA PRO A 2 8.49 56.48 -27.43
C PRO A 2 7.95 55.28 -28.22
N VAL A 3 8.83 54.30 -28.45
CA VAL A 3 8.55 53.07 -29.19
C VAL A 3 8.07 52.01 -28.20
N ILE A 4 6.82 51.57 -28.34
CA ILE A 4 6.21 50.57 -27.45
C ILE A 4 6.72 49.16 -27.86
N PRO A 5 7.22 48.34 -26.91
CA PRO A 5 7.72 46.99 -27.21
C PRO A 5 6.59 46.02 -27.59
N ARG A 6 6.83 45.24 -28.66
CA ARG A 6 5.85 44.38 -29.36
C ARG A 6 5.14 43.31 -28.51
N TYR A 7 5.62 42.98 -27.32
CA TYR A 7 4.98 42.00 -26.44
C TYR A 7 3.68 42.51 -25.79
N LEU A 8 3.50 43.82 -25.69
CA LEU A 8 2.31 44.42 -25.06
C LEU A 8 1.06 44.38 -25.95
N ILE A 9 1.22 44.14 -27.26
CA ILE A 9 0.10 44.02 -28.22
C ILE A 9 -0.48 42.60 -28.22
N PHE A 10 0.32 41.59 -27.89
CA PHE A 10 -0.13 40.19 -27.88
C PHE A 10 -1.00 39.84 -26.67
N LEU A 11 -0.84 40.55 -25.55
CA LEU A 11 -1.67 40.36 -24.35
C LEU A 11 -3.11 40.89 -24.52
N PHE A 12 -3.35 41.81 -25.46
CA PHE A 12 -4.67 42.42 -25.65
C PHE A 12 -5.59 41.61 -26.58
N GLN A 13 -5.06 40.71 -27.41
CA GLN A 13 -5.87 39.85 -28.29
C GLN A 13 -6.36 38.55 -27.64
N VAL A 14 -5.72 38.05 -26.57
CA VAL A 14 -6.14 36.81 -25.91
C VAL A 14 -7.28 37.05 -24.91
N VAL A 15 -7.37 38.23 -24.29
CA VAL A 15 -8.43 38.58 -23.33
C VAL A 15 -9.80 38.81 -24.02
N LEU A 16 -9.81 39.22 -25.29
CA LEU A 16 -11.06 39.43 -26.05
C LEU A 16 -11.67 38.13 -26.60
N ALA A 17 -10.93 37.03 -26.66
CA ALA A 17 -11.44 35.73 -27.14
C ALA A 17 -12.18 34.91 -26.05
N PHE A 18 -11.99 35.23 -24.76
CA PHE A 18 -12.67 34.54 -23.65
C PHE A 18 -14.00 35.17 -23.23
N CYS A 19 -14.35 36.35 -23.75
CA CYS A 19 -15.57 37.07 -23.34
C CYS A 19 -16.79 36.80 -24.24
N PHE A 20 -16.63 36.11 -25.39
CA PHE A 20 -17.71 35.91 -26.38
C PHE A 20 -18.47 34.58 -26.27
N ILE A 21 -18.11 33.68 -25.34
CA ILE A 21 -18.80 32.37 -25.17
C ILE A 21 -19.87 32.42 -24.05
N SER A 22 -20.15 33.57 -23.45
CA SER A 22 -21.06 33.68 -22.29
C SER A 22 -22.42 34.34 -22.52
N PHE A 23 -22.92 34.48 -23.76
CA PHE A 23 -24.20 35.18 -23.95
C PHE A 23 -25.09 34.67 -25.10
N SER A 24 -25.48 33.40 -25.08
CA SER A 24 -26.68 32.93 -25.82
C SER A 24 -27.19 31.62 -25.24
N GLY A 25 -28.14 31.69 -24.31
CA GLY A 25 -28.80 30.50 -23.77
C GLY A 25 -29.69 30.75 -22.55
N LEU A 26 -30.65 31.67 -22.66
CA LEU A 26 -31.68 31.92 -21.65
C LEU A 26 -33.06 31.53 -22.21
N HIS A 27 -33.54 30.37 -21.79
CA HIS A 27 -34.96 29.95 -21.71
C HIS A 27 -34.92 28.55 -21.04
N GLN A 28 -35.69 28.15 -20.02
CA GLN A 28 -36.99 28.59 -19.54
C GLN A 28 -37.24 27.97 -18.14
N SER A 29 -38.14 28.61 -17.39
CA SER A 29 -39.01 28.07 -16.32
C SER A 29 -38.40 27.52 -15.01
N SER A 30 -38.59 28.34 -13.99
CA SER A 30 -38.92 27.97 -12.61
C SER A 30 -39.96 26.85 -12.48
N SER A 31 -39.63 25.78 -11.76
CA SER A 31 -40.58 25.07 -10.91
C SER A 31 -39.86 24.42 -9.74
N SER A 32 -40.29 24.85 -8.55
CA SER A 32 -39.98 24.27 -7.26
C SER A 32 -40.33 22.78 -7.24
N SER A 33 -39.35 21.92 -7.02
CA SER A 33 -39.61 20.60 -6.46
C SER A 33 -38.45 20.21 -5.55
N SER A 34 -38.79 20.02 -4.28
CA SER A 34 -37.93 19.50 -3.24
C SER A 34 -37.29 18.19 -3.71
N PHE A 35 -36.00 18.24 -4.03
CA PHE A 35 -35.26 17.05 -4.43
C PHE A 35 -34.89 16.28 -3.16
N ASN A 36 -35.73 15.31 -2.83
CA ASN A 36 -35.48 14.35 -1.77
C ASN A 36 -34.13 13.66 -2.03
N PHE A 37 -33.19 13.88 -1.12
CA PHE A 37 -31.93 13.15 -1.07
C PHE A 37 -32.22 11.71 -0.62
N VAL A 38 -32.62 10.89 -1.59
CA VAL A 38 -32.60 9.45 -1.45
C VAL A 38 -31.13 9.03 -1.51
N GLN A 39 -30.62 8.58 -0.37
CA GLN A 39 -29.39 7.80 -0.24
C GLN A 39 -29.52 6.50 -1.04
N GLY A 40 -29.45 6.61 -2.36
CA GLY A 40 -29.34 5.50 -3.27
C GLY A 40 -27.91 4.99 -3.24
N LYS A 41 -27.68 3.96 -2.42
CA LYS A 41 -26.53 3.06 -2.56
C LYS A 41 -26.61 2.38 -3.93
N THR A 42 -26.28 3.09 -4.99
CA THR A 42 -26.01 2.44 -6.27
C THR A 42 -24.67 1.74 -6.10
N LYS A 43 -24.72 0.41 -6.00
CA LYS A 43 -23.59 -0.42 -6.41
C LYS A 43 -23.32 -0.03 -7.86
N LEU A 44 -22.37 0.87 -8.08
CA LEU A 44 -21.77 1.06 -9.39
C LEU A 44 -21.17 -0.29 -9.77
N ASN A 45 -21.95 -1.04 -10.53
CA ASN A 45 -21.49 -2.21 -11.25
C ASN A 45 -20.61 -1.67 -12.38
N ILE A 46 -19.37 -1.33 -12.04
CA ILE A 46 -18.33 -1.06 -13.01
C ILE A 46 -18.26 -2.35 -13.82
N LYS A 47 -18.70 -2.31 -15.08
CA LYS A 47 -18.48 -3.38 -16.04
C LYS A 47 -16.98 -3.66 -15.97
N SER A 48 -16.58 -4.74 -15.30
CA SER A 48 -15.20 -5.18 -15.27
C SER A 48 -14.77 -5.29 -16.72
N SER A 49 -13.74 -4.54 -17.10
CA SER A 49 -13.22 -4.39 -18.46
C SER A 49 -12.66 -5.69 -19.06
N GLY A 50 -13.03 -6.85 -18.49
CA GLY A 50 -12.39 -8.14 -18.70
C GLY A 50 -10.99 -8.22 -18.08
N ILE A 51 -10.33 -7.08 -17.80
CA ILE A 51 -8.95 -7.02 -17.28
C ILE A 51 -8.94 -7.62 -15.87
N ASP A 52 -8.23 -8.73 -15.74
CA ASP A 52 -8.05 -9.50 -14.52
C ASP A 52 -6.58 -9.58 -14.09
N MET A 53 -5.61 -9.18 -14.94
CA MET A 53 -4.18 -9.13 -14.62
C MET A 53 -3.54 -7.76 -14.93
N VAL A 54 -2.63 -7.32 -14.08
CA VAL A 54 -1.88 -6.06 -14.22
C VAL A 54 -0.42 -6.26 -13.82
N HIS A 55 0.51 -5.68 -14.60
CA HIS A 55 1.89 -5.48 -14.18
C HIS A 55 2.08 -4.02 -13.77
N ALA A 56 2.51 -3.79 -12.52
CA ALA A 56 2.73 -2.45 -12.02
C ALA A 56 3.94 -2.37 -11.08
N SER A 57 4.46 -1.15 -10.92
CA SER A 57 5.45 -0.80 -9.91
C SER A 57 4.89 0.26 -8.96
N HIS A 58 5.37 0.29 -7.73
CA HIS A 58 4.94 1.27 -6.72
C HIS A 58 6.05 1.78 -5.81
N ILE A 59 5.88 3.00 -5.32
CA ILE A 59 6.70 3.63 -4.28
C ILE A 59 5.80 3.93 -3.10
N LEU A 60 6.07 3.30 -1.95
CA LEU A 60 5.32 3.54 -0.71
C LEU A 60 5.98 4.67 0.09
N CYS A 61 5.35 5.84 0.15
CA CYS A 61 5.77 7.00 0.93
C CYS A 61 5.30 6.95 2.40
N ALA A 62 4.64 5.87 2.83
CA ALA A 62 4.03 5.71 4.15
C ALA A 62 3.08 6.89 4.48
N SER A 63 3.25 7.59 5.61
CA SER A 63 2.41 8.73 5.97
C SER A 63 2.85 10.06 5.34
N ASN A 64 3.96 10.08 4.59
CA ASN A 64 4.51 11.30 4.01
C ASN A 64 3.94 11.55 2.60
N ARG A 65 2.89 12.38 2.52
CA ARG A 65 2.29 12.76 1.25
C ARG A 65 3.21 13.63 0.40
N THR A 66 3.93 14.58 1.01
CA THR A 66 4.80 15.51 0.28
C THR A 66 5.94 14.79 -0.42
N LEU A 67 6.49 13.74 0.20
CA LEU A 67 7.50 12.89 -0.46
C LEU A 67 6.99 12.28 -1.78
N CYS A 68 5.71 11.88 -1.83
CA CYS A 68 5.13 11.36 -3.06
C CYS A 68 4.92 12.48 -4.10
N GLU A 69 4.58 13.70 -3.66
CA GLU A 69 4.47 14.87 -4.53
C GLU A 69 5.83 15.25 -5.13
N ASP A 70 6.88 15.29 -4.30
CA ASP A 70 8.27 15.54 -4.74
C ASP A 70 8.73 14.48 -5.76
N ILE A 71 8.41 13.21 -5.54
CA ILE A 71 8.74 12.10 -6.46
C ILE A 71 8.01 12.26 -7.79
N MET A 72 6.74 12.68 -7.76
CA MET A 72 5.97 12.94 -8.98
C MET A 72 6.59 14.09 -9.79
N GLU A 73 6.98 15.18 -9.12
CA GLU A 73 7.65 16.33 -9.76
C GLU A 73 8.98 15.93 -10.40
N LEU A 74 9.76 15.04 -9.76
CA LEU A 74 11.02 14.53 -10.32
C LEU A 74 10.82 13.63 -11.55
N LEU A 75 9.66 12.98 -11.68
CA LEU A 75 9.35 12.06 -12.77
C LEU A 75 8.62 12.73 -13.95
N GLU A 76 7.91 13.83 -13.70
CA GLU A 76 7.14 14.58 -14.69
C GLU A 76 7.89 14.86 -16.00
N PRO A 77 9.18 15.29 -16.00
CA PRO A 77 9.90 15.57 -17.25
C PRO A 77 10.09 14.35 -18.16
N PHE A 78 9.99 13.14 -17.61
CA PHE A 78 10.15 11.88 -18.34
C PHE A 78 8.81 11.20 -18.63
N ALA A 79 7.70 11.66 -18.03
CA ALA A 79 6.39 11.03 -18.12
C ALA A 79 5.57 11.46 -19.34
N GLU A 80 5.92 12.57 -19.98
CA GLU A 80 5.18 13.12 -21.13
C GLU A 80 5.68 12.65 -22.50
N ASP A 81 6.91 12.14 -22.58
CA ASP A 81 7.51 11.67 -23.83
C ASP A 81 7.78 10.16 -23.77
N ASP A 82 7.09 9.41 -24.62
CA ASP A 82 7.24 7.96 -24.75
C ASP A 82 8.67 7.54 -25.10
N LEU A 83 9.45 8.39 -25.78
CA LEU A 83 10.87 8.14 -26.08
C LEU A 83 11.74 8.16 -24.82
N LEU A 84 11.28 8.81 -23.75
CA LEU A 84 11.96 8.87 -22.47
C LEU A 84 11.51 7.76 -21.52
N ARG A 85 10.58 6.88 -21.92
CA ARG A 85 10.10 5.76 -21.09
C ARG A 85 11.22 4.94 -20.44
N PRO A 86 12.31 4.54 -21.13
CA PRO A 86 13.40 3.80 -20.46
C PRO A 86 14.10 4.61 -19.37
N LYS A 87 14.14 5.94 -19.48
CA LYS A 87 14.70 6.82 -18.43
C LYS A 87 13.71 6.98 -17.28
N LEU A 88 12.42 7.14 -17.58
CA LEU A 88 11.35 7.18 -16.59
C LEU A 88 11.35 5.93 -15.73
N GLU A 89 11.39 4.74 -16.34
CA GLU A 89 11.41 3.45 -15.65
C GLU A 89 12.63 3.31 -14.74
N ARG A 90 13.83 3.66 -15.23
CA ARG A 90 15.05 3.67 -14.40
C ARG A 90 14.97 4.68 -13.25
N GLY A 91 14.50 5.88 -13.52
CA GLY A 91 14.31 6.91 -12.49
C GLY A 91 13.32 6.47 -11.42
N PHE A 92 12.21 5.84 -11.83
CA PHE A 92 11.25 5.25 -10.90
C PHE A 92 11.89 4.16 -10.05
N GLU A 93 12.66 3.25 -10.66
CA GLU A 93 13.37 2.18 -9.96
C GLU A 93 14.33 2.72 -8.90
N GLU A 94 15.11 3.75 -9.24
CA GLU A 94 16.07 4.40 -8.34
C GLU A 94 15.36 5.11 -7.18
N LEU A 95 14.30 5.87 -7.46
CA LEU A 95 13.50 6.55 -6.45
C LEU A 95 12.82 5.53 -5.53
N ALA A 96 12.33 4.42 -6.08
CA ALA A 96 11.75 3.33 -5.30
C ALA A 96 12.77 2.69 -4.37
N ARG A 97 13.99 2.40 -4.84
CA ARG A 97 15.06 1.83 -4.01
C ARG A 97 15.46 2.78 -2.87
N LYS A 98 15.48 4.09 -3.14
CA LYS A 98 15.91 5.11 -2.19
C LYS A 98 14.85 5.48 -1.16
N PHE A 99 13.60 5.66 -1.60
CA PHE A 99 12.56 6.30 -0.78
C PHE A 99 11.42 5.36 -0.37
N SER A 100 11.20 4.25 -1.07
CA SER A 100 10.09 3.34 -0.76
C SER A 100 10.28 2.66 0.59
N ARG A 101 9.21 2.68 1.40
CA ARG A 101 9.12 1.94 2.66
C ARG A 101 8.70 0.48 2.46
N CYS A 102 8.31 0.10 1.25
CA CYS A 102 7.95 -1.28 0.93
C CYS A 102 9.21 -2.16 0.78
N PRO A 103 9.21 -3.41 1.28
CA PRO A 103 10.32 -4.35 1.06
C PRO A 103 10.62 -4.63 -0.42
N THR A 104 9.61 -4.59 -1.29
CA THR A 104 9.80 -4.75 -2.75
C THR A 104 10.56 -3.56 -3.31
N GLY A 105 10.17 -2.33 -2.95
CA GLY A 105 10.87 -1.07 -3.25
C GLY A 105 12.40 -1.18 -3.18
N LYS A 106 12.92 -1.71 -2.07
CA LYS A 106 14.36 -1.86 -1.86
C LYS A 106 15.02 -2.99 -2.67
N ARG A 107 14.28 -4.06 -2.98
CA ARG A 107 14.81 -5.27 -3.61
C ARG A 107 14.81 -5.18 -5.14
N ASN A 108 13.70 -4.78 -5.72
CA ASN A 108 13.45 -4.78 -7.16
C ASN A 108 12.89 -3.44 -7.66
N GLY A 109 13.21 -2.33 -6.98
CA GLY A 109 12.79 -1.01 -7.44
C GLY A 109 11.28 -0.79 -7.45
N GLY A 110 10.57 -1.49 -6.57
CA GLY A 110 9.13 -1.30 -6.41
C GLY A 110 8.31 -2.08 -7.43
N ASP A 111 8.93 -2.89 -8.28
CA ASP A 111 8.21 -3.77 -9.18
C ASP A 111 7.40 -4.82 -8.40
N LEU A 112 6.12 -4.97 -8.74
CA LEU A 112 5.24 -5.98 -8.15
C LEU A 112 5.08 -7.20 -9.05
N GLY A 113 5.57 -7.15 -10.29
CA GLY A 113 5.28 -8.16 -11.31
C GLY A 113 3.80 -8.16 -11.70
N TYR A 114 3.39 -9.24 -12.37
CA TYR A 114 1.99 -9.45 -12.74
C TYR A 114 1.19 -9.98 -11.54
N PHE A 115 0.08 -9.33 -11.23
CA PHE A 115 -0.85 -9.76 -10.19
C PHE A 115 -2.31 -9.70 -10.67
N PRO A 116 -3.16 -10.64 -10.22
CA PRO A 116 -4.57 -10.65 -10.51
C PRO A 116 -5.34 -9.63 -9.68
N ARG A 117 -6.53 -9.28 -10.16
CA ARG A 117 -7.50 -8.48 -9.41
C ARG A 117 -7.86 -9.17 -8.10
N GLY A 118 -7.86 -8.43 -7.00
CA GLY A 118 -8.19 -8.91 -5.66
C GLY A 118 -6.98 -9.35 -4.85
N GLU A 119 -5.76 -9.36 -5.43
CA GLU A 119 -4.54 -9.66 -4.69
C GLU A 119 -4.07 -8.48 -3.83
N MET A 120 -4.28 -7.24 -4.28
CA MET A 120 -3.89 -6.04 -3.56
C MET A 120 -5.04 -5.46 -2.72
N THR A 121 -4.80 -4.34 -2.04
CA THR A 121 -5.86 -3.64 -1.29
C THR A 121 -6.90 -3.10 -2.26
N LYS A 122 -8.17 -3.05 -1.83
CA LYS A 122 -9.29 -2.61 -2.69
C LYS A 122 -9.05 -1.24 -3.32
N ASP A 123 -8.45 -0.32 -2.56
CA ASP A 123 -8.14 1.02 -3.04
C ASP A 123 -7.05 1.00 -4.13
N PHE A 124 -6.03 0.16 -3.96
CA PHE A 124 -4.96 -0.02 -4.94
C PHE A 124 -5.49 -0.67 -6.22
N ASP A 125 -6.28 -1.74 -6.09
CA ASP A 125 -6.92 -2.43 -7.21
C ASP A 125 -7.82 -1.49 -8.02
N ALA A 126 -8.59 -0.62 -7.36
CA ALA A 126 -9.45 0.33 -8.04
C ALA A 126 -8.68 1.29 -8.96
N ILE A 127 -7.43 1.62 -8.59
CA ILE A 127 -6.56 2.52 -9.35
C ILE A 127 -5.89 1.78 -10.51
N VAL A 128 -5.17 0.69 -10.24
CA VAL A 128 -4.33 0.03 -11.24
C VAL A 128 -5.13 -0.62 -12.38
N PHE A 129 -6.34 -1.08 -12.08
CA PHE A 129 -7.24 -1.67 -13.07
C PHE A 129 -8.10 -0.64 -13.81
N SER A 130 -7.98 0.64 -13.50
CA SER A 130 -8.69 1.72 -14.17
C SER A 130 -7.77 2.41 -15.17
N GLU A 131 -8.09 2.33 -16.46
CA GLU A 131 -7.33 3.02 -17.52
C GLU A 131 -7.33 4.53 -17.34
N LEU A 132 -8.45 5.07 -16.84
CA LEU A 132 -8.59 6.50 -16.57
C LEU A 132 -7.78 6.95 -15.36
N ALA A 133 -7.70 6.11 -14.32
CA ALA A 133 -6.99 6.48 -13.08
C ALA A 133 -5.49 6.24 -13.18
N ALA A 134 -5.06 5.26 -13.98
CA ALA A 134 -3.66 4.92 -14.17
C ALA A 134 -3.41 4.61 -15.66
N PRO A 135 -3.03 5.60 -16.48
CA PRO A 135 -2.58 5.36 -17.84
C PRO A 135 -1.33 4.48 -17.87
N LEU A 136 -1.14 3.73 -18.96
CA LEU A 136 0.07 2.91 -19.11
C LEU A 136 1.32 3.79 -19.16
N HIS A 137 2.38 3.32 -18.52
CA HIS A 137 3.69 3.96 -18.44
C HIS A 137 3.72 5.39 -17.90
N LYS A 138 2.66 5.80 -17.18
CA LYS A 138 2.62 7.09 -16.49
C LYS A 138 2.57 6.88 -14.98
N PRO A 139 3.44 7.56 -14.20
CA PRO A 139 3.32 7.56 -12.75
C PRO A 139 2.06 8.32 -12.35
N VAL A 140 1.33 7.78 -11.39
CA VAL A 140 0.12 8.37 -10.79
C VAL A 140 0.22 8.35 -9.28
N GLY A 141 -0.18 9.44 -8.64
CA GLY A 141 -0.12 9.61 -7.19
C GLY A 141 -0.20 11.09 -6.80
N PRO A 142 -0.19 11.40 -5.50
CA PRO A 142 -0.20 10.46 -4.37
C PRO A 142 -1.57 9.78 -4.17
N HIS A 143 -1.61 8.45 -4.10
CA HIS A 143 -2.81 7.68 -3.79
C HIS A 143 -2.76 7.12 -2.37
N GLN A 144 -3.83 7.33 -1.60
CA GLN A 144 -3.93 6.82 -0.24
C GLN A 144 -4.53 5.40 -0.22
N THR A 145 -3.86 4.48 0.46
CA THR A 145 -4.38 3.15 0.80
C THR A 145 -4.27 2.91 2.31
N SER A 146 -4.72 1.75 2.79
CA SER A 146 -4.52 1.33 4.19
C SER A 146 -3.05 1.34 4.65
N ASN A 147 -2.10 1.23 3.72
CA ASN A 147 -0.68 1.13 4.02
C ASN A 147 0.05 2.48 3.97
N GLY A 148 -0.62 3.54 3.50
CA GLY A 148 -0.06 4.89 3.35
C GLY A 148 -0.28 5.47 1.96
N PHE A 149 0.56 6.43 1.56
CA PHE A 149 0.57 7.06 0.25
C PHE A 149 1.47 6.31 -0.73
N HIS A 150 1.01 6.22 -1.97
CA HIS A 150 1.69 5.52 -3.04
C HIS A 150 1.83 6.40 -4.28
N VAL A 151 2.98 6.28 -4.95
CA VAL A 151 3.11 6.57 -6.39
C VAL A 151 3.09 5.23 -7.11
N ILE A 152 2.29 5.12 -8.17
CA ILE A 152 2.02 3.88 -8.88
C ILE A 152 2.30 4.10 -10.36
N MET A 153 2.91 3.13 -11.03
CA MET A 153 3.07 3.15 -12.49
C MET A 153 2.64 1.79 -13.04
N VAL A 154 1.70 1.79 -13.98
CA VAL A 154 1.19 0.57 -14.60
C VAL A 154 1.95 0.34 -15.90
N HIS A 155 2.56 -0.83 -16.06
CA HIS A 155 3.34 -1.19 -17.24
C HIS A 155 2.48 -1.90 -18.27
N ASP A 156 1.59 -2.77 -17.83
CA ASP A 156 0.80 -3.61 -18.72
C ASP A 156 -0.52 -4.05 -18.08
N ARG A 157 -1.53 -4.29 -18.92
CA ARG A 157 -2.86 -4.77 -18.55
C ARG A 157 -3.38 -5.71 -19.62
N HIS A 158 -3.79 -6.91 -19.23
CA HIS A 158 -4.37 -7.85 -20.17
C HIS A 158 -5.52 -8.66 -19.55
N LEU A 159 -6.33 -9.22 -20.44
CA LEU A 159 -7.20 -10.33 -20.11
C LEU A 159 -6.30 -11.54 -19.89
N ALA A 160 -6.42 -12.22 -18.77
CA ALA A 160 -5.77 -13.49 -18.55
C ALA A 160 -6.39 -14.47 -19.54
N ASP A 161 -5.54 -15.10 -20.33
CA ASP A 161 -5.93 -16.34 -20.98
C ASP A 161 -6.19 -17.42 -19.91
N ALA A 162 -6.83 -18.52 -20.31
CA ALA A 162 -7.21 -19.58 -19.37
C ALA A 162 -6.00 -20.20 -18.65
N GLU A 163 -4.84 -20.23 -19.31
CA GLU A 163 -3.60 -20.79 -18.76
C GLU A 163 -3.01 -19.90 -17.67
N MET A 164 -2.94 -18.58 -17.88
CA MET A 164 -2.50 -17.61 -16.88
C MET A 164 -3.42 -17.58 -15.67
N ARG A 165 -4.75 -17.71 -15.87
CA ARG A 165 -5.68 -17.82 -14.73
C ARG A 165 -5.35 -19.02 -13.86
N GLU A 166 -5.04 -20.15 -14.47
CA GLU A 166 -4.70 -21.37 -13.73
C GLU A 166 -3.35 -21.23 -13.03
N GLN A 167 -2.33 -20.66 -13.68
CA GLN A 167 -1.04 -20.39 -13.05
C GLN A 167 -1.17 -19.42 -11.85
N ALA A 168 -1.94 -18.35 -11.99
CA ALA A 168 -2.20 -17.41 -10.90
C ALA A 168 -2.96 -18.09 -9.73
N ARG A 169 -3.92 -18.97 -10.03
CA ARG A 169 -4.64 -19.76 -9.02
C ARG A 169 -3.70 -20.70 -8.27
N ILE A 170 -2.82 -21.41 -8.98
CA ILE A 170 -1.84 -22.31 -8.39
C ILE A 170 -0.88 -21.51 -7.49
N ALA A 171 -0.31 -20.41 -7.99
CA ALA A 171 0.63 -19.59 -7.24
C ALA A 171 0.02 -19.01 -5.95
N THR A 172 -1.23 -18.53 -6.01
CA THR A 172 -1.94 -18.01 -4.83
C THR A 172 -2.29 -19.12 -3.83
N GLU A 173 -2.70 -20.30 -4.29
CA GLU A 173 -2.93 -21.47 -3.43
C GLU A 173 -1.65 -21.95 -2.75
N GLU A 174 -0.53 -21.99 -3.47
CA GLU A 174 0.78 -22.33 -2.92
C GLU A 174 1.24 -21.30 -1.88
N ALA A 175 1.08 -20.00 -2.18
CA ALA A 175 1.40 -18.94 -1.23
C ALA A 175 0.54 -19.05 0.04
N LYS A 176 -0.76 -19.34 -0.09
CA LYS A 176 -1.67 -19.55 1.04
C LYS A 176 -1.28 -20.78 1.86
N LYS A 177 -0.98 -21.92 1.21
CA LYS A 177 -0.51 -23.15 1.87
C LYS A 177 0.78 -22.90 2.65
N LYS A 178 1.78 -22.27 2.01
CA LYS A 178 3.06 -21.92 2.64
C LYS A 178 2.87 -20.99 3.84
N ARG A 179 1.96 -20.02 3.74
CA ARG A 179 1.59 -19.13 4.84
C ARG A 179 0.92 -19.90 5.99
N GLU A 180 0.00 -20.82 5.69
CA GLU A 180 -0.65 -21.66 6.71
C GLU A 180 0.33 -22.62 7.39
N GLU A 181 1.22 -23.25 6.62
CA GLU A 181 2.26 -24.13 7.16
C GLU A 181 3.24 -23.37 8.06
N SER A 182 3.70 -22.19 7.64
CA SER A 182 4.54 -21.34 8.47
C SER A 182 3.84 -20.92 9.75
N PHE A 183 2.54 -20.63 9.68
CA PHE A 183 1.72 -20.30 10.84
C PHE A 183 1.62 -21.49 11.82
N LYS A 184 1.28 -22.69 11.33
CA LYS A 184 1.24 -23.93 12.13
C LYS A 184 2.59 -24.25 12.78
N ARG A 185 3.68 -24.08 12.03
CA ARG A 185 5.05 -24.29 12.53
C ARG A 185 5.39 -23.32 13.65
N ASN A 186 5.04 -22.04 13.51
CA ASN A 186 5.30 -21.03 14.52
C ASN A 186 4.46 -21.28 15.79
N MET A 187 3.20 -21.66 15.65
CA MET A 187 2.34 -22.05 16.78
C MET A 187 2.92 -23.22 17.59
N LYS A 188 3.36 -24.29 16.92
CA LYS A 188 3.99 -25.43 17.61
C LYS A 188 5.27 -25.03 18.35
N LYS A 189 6.09 -24.14 17.77
CA LYS A 189 7.31 -23.63 18.43
C LYS A 189 6.98 -22.83 19.69
N GLU A 190 5.94 -22.00 19.67
CA GLU A 190 5.53 -21.22 20.83
C GLU A 190 4.94 -22.10 21.95
N GLN A 191 4.13 -23.10 21.60
CA GLN A 191 3.64 -24.10 22.56
C GLN A 191 4.80 -24.86 23.23
N GLY A 192 5.76 -25.37 22.45
CA GLY A 192 6.93 -26.05 23.00
C GLY A 192 7.81 -25.16 23.89
N LYS A 193 7.88 -23.85 23.62
CA LYS A 193 8.56 -22.89 24.50
C LYS A 193 7.81 -22.69 25.81
N GLN A 194 6.48 -22.60 25.76
CA GLN A 194 5.63 -22.45 26.95
C GLN A 194 5.69 -23.70 27.83
N GLU A 195 5.63 -24.89 27.25
CA GLU A 195 5.78 -26.16 27.97
C GLU A 195 7.15 -26.27 28.65
N ARG A 196 8.24 -25.96 27.92
CA ARG A 196 9.60 -25.95 28.50
C ARG A 196 9.75 -24.93 29.63
N LYS A 197 9.14 -23.74 29.49
CA LYS A 197 9.11 -22.72 30.56
C LYS A 197 8.30 -23.20 31.77
N GLY A 198 7.14 -23.82 31.55
CA GLY A 198 6.30 -24.39 32.59
C GLY A 198 6.98 -25.53 33.35
N ALA A 199 7.60 -26.46 32.63
CA ALA A 199 8.38 -27.55 33.22
C ALA A 199 9.55 -27.02 34.06
N ARG A 200 10.28 -26.02 33.55
CA ARG A 200 11.38 -25.37 34.29
C ARG A 200 10.88 -24.59 35.51
N ALA A 201 9.71 -23.97 35.45
CA ALA A 201 9.10 -23.27 36.58
C ALA A 201 8.62 -24.26 37.67
N ASN A 202 8.02 -25.38 37.26
CA ASN A 202 7.54 -26.42 38.17
C ASN A 202 8.71 -27.15 38.87
N ALA A 203 9.77 -27.49 38.13
CA ALA A 203 11.00 -28.04 38.70
C ALA A 203 11.61 -27.14 39.79
N ARG A 204 11.61 -25.81 39.57
CA ARG A 204 12.08 -24.81 40.56
C ARG A 204 11.17 -24.67 41.78
N GLN A 205 9.90 -25.05 41.70
CA GLN A 205 8.98 -25.03 42.85
C GLN A 205 9.07 -26.31 43.69
N GLY A 206 9.34 -27.46 43.07
CA GLY A 206 9.57 -28.73 43.77
C GLY A 206 10.85 -28.78 44.63
N GLU A 207 11.85 -27.94 44.34
CA GLU A 207 13.08 -27.82 45.12
C GLU A 207 13.00 -26.87 46.33
N ARG A 208 11.88 -26.16 46.54
CA ARG A 208 11.69 -25.34 47.75
C ARG A 208 11.41 -26.24 48.95
N ARG A 209 12.47 -26.75 49.59
CA ARG A 209 12.39 -27.43 50.89
C ARG A 209 11.65 -26.53 51.91
N PRO A 210 10.68 -27.07 52.68
CA PRO A 210 10.10 -26.31 53.78
C PRO A 210 11.21 -25.93 54.79
N PRO A 211 11.14 -24.75 55.42
CA PRO A 211 12.12 -24.37 56.42
C PRO A 211 12.12 -25.42 57.54
N ALA A 212 13.31 -25.95 57.86
CA ALA A 212 13.46 -26.97 58.88
C ALA A 212 12.91 -26.47 60.22
N SER A 213 11.88 -27.12 60.73
CA SER A 213 11.35 -26.86 62.07
C SER A 213 12.44 -27.19 63.10
N SER A 214 12.97 -26.17 63.78
CA SER A 214 13.94 -26.34 64.86
C SER A 214 13.29 -27.05 66.05
N LYS A 215 13.56 -28.36 66.18
CA LYS A 215 13.27 -29.07 67.44
C LYS A 215 14.36 -28.67 68.45
N HIS A 216 14.03 -27.76 69.36
CA HIS A 216 14.81 -27.56 70.58
C HIS A 216 14.77 -28.86 71.39
N ARG A 217 15.89 -29.59 71.40
CA ARG A 217 16.09 -30.77 72.24
C ARG A 217 16.83 -30.32 73.49
N ALA A 218 16.12 -30.30 74.61
CA ALA A 218 16.72 -30.22 75.94
C ALA A 218 17.61 -31.46 76.14
N ALA A 219 18.87 -31.24 76.53
CA ALA A 219 19.75 -32.28 77.02
C ALA A 219 20.48 -31.74 78.25
N VAL A 220 20.07 -32.30 79.39
CA VAL A 220 20.70 -32.26 80.70
C VAL A 220 22.06 -32.95 80.57
N GLY A 221 23.11 -32.33 81.10
CA GLY A 221 24.46 -32.88 81.18
C GLY A 221 25.10 -32.46 82.49
N SER A 222 25.25 -33.43 83.38
CA SER A 222 25.80 -33.36 84.73
C SER A 222 27.25 -33.87 84.78
N HIS A 223 28.04 -33.37 85.73
CA HIS A 223 29.30 -33.94 86.31
C HIS A 223 30.57 -33.93 85.41
N ASP A 224 31.81 -33.64 85.82
CA ASP A 224 32.48 -33.47 87.13
C ASP A 224 33.85 -32.72 87.04
N GLU A 225 34.25 -32.14 88.19
CA GLU A 225 35.59 -31.82 88.79
C GLU A 225 36.87 -31.56 87.95
N PHE A 226 37.51 -30.39 88.17
CA PHE A 226 38.63 -30.19 89.12
C PHE A 226 38.87 -28.68 89.37
#